data_AF-A0A536LIH0-F1
#
_entry.id   AF-A0A536LIH0-F1
#
_cell.length_a   1.000
_cell.length_b   1.000
_cell.length_c   1.000
_cell.angle_alpha   90.00
_cell.angle_beta   90.00
_cell.angle_gamma   90.00
#
_symmetry.space_group_name_H-M   'P 1'
#
loop_
_entity.id
_entity.type
_entity.pdbx_description
1 polymer ?
#
loop_
_entity_poly.entity_id
_entity_poly.type
_entity_poly.pdbx_seq_one_letter_code
_entity_poly.pdbx_strand_id
1 'polypeptide(L)'
;MTKPFWAVALLGITGGAGILIASSGGEGEAAVQQQATLIATASASSTVGATPASSNEACDPAPRLPPGTKLWRWGDVAIATDESSGVEAVYEFNQNGTPVIRVFSDTGDRADVLIDATTGIVLEDNQPSDDAWQAEVRNSIVATYVCPFDSAGLPWPFNGEPPTDKRFDWGNISVIQPDPASGVQISFGGGSCFDAAQSCKSVLVQTARSSMAIDANTGKAFNDSAKIASVDSDAFARYLESIQVRTQ
;
A
#
# COMPACT_ATOMS: atom_id res chain seq x y z
N MET A 1 -4.09 -29.95 0.05
CA MET A 1 -3.23 -29.26 1.02
C MET A 1 -3.72 -27.81 1.07
N THR A 2 -4.51 -27.49 2.09
CA THR A 2 -5.15 -26.17 2.27
C THR A 2 -4.11 -25.23 2.89
N LYS A 3 -3.66 -24.22 2.14
CA LYS A 3 -2.76 -23.17 2.65
C LYS A 3 -3.54 -22.27 3.63
N PRO A 4 -2.99 -21.91 4.81
CA PRO A 4 -3.60 -20.91 5.67
C PRO A 4 -3.41 -19.52 5.04
N PHE A 5 -4.52 -18.79 4.85
CA PHE A 5 -4.50 -17.39 4.42
C PHE A 5 -4.56 -16.49 5.67
N TRP A 6 -3.58 -15.60 5.80
CA TRP A 6 -3.43 -14.71 6.94
C TRP A 6 -4.31 -13.46 6.75
N ALA A 7 -5.38 -13.36 7.54
CA ALA A 7 -6.04 -12.09 7.80
C ALA A 7 -5.19 -11.31 8.82
N VAL A 8 -4.63 -10.17 8.41
CA VAL A 8 -3.87 -9.31 9.32
C VAL A 8 -4.85 -8.59 10.25
N ALA A 9 -4.84 -8.98 11.52
CA ALA A 9 -5.48 -8.22 12.60
C ALA A 9 -4.46 -7.20 13.13
N LEU A 10 -4.58 -5.93 12.71
CA LEU A 10 -3.82 -4.83 13.28
C LEU A 10 -4.56 -4.32 14.54
N LEU A 11 -3.93 -4.52 15.70
CA LEU A 11 -4.34 -3.90 16.96
C LEU A 11 -4.16 -2.38 16.84
N GLY A 12 -5.28 -1.66 16.94
CA GLY A 12 -5.36 -0.22 16.69
C GLY A 12 -4.53 0.61 17.67
N ILE A 13 -3.80 1.58 17.12
CA ILE A 13 -3.30 2.73 17.88
C ILE A 13 -4.35 3.82 17.76
N THR A 14 -4.92 4.18 18.90
CA THR A 14 -6.05 5.10 19.07
C THR A 14 -5.53 6.53 19.34
N GLY A 15 -6.15 7.53 18.68
CA GLY A 15 -6.19 8.94 19.10
C GLY A 15 -5.00 9.81 18.70
N GLY A 16 -5.14 11.10 18.37
CA GLY A 16 -6.29 12.01 18.40
C GLY A 16 -5.83 13.48 18.24
N ALA A 17 -6.75 14.34 17.80
CA ALA A 17 -6.87 15.80 17.98
C ALA A 17 -5.63 16.73 17.84
N GLY A 18 -5.76 17.73 16.95
CA GLY A 18 -4.71 18.69 16.61
C GLY A 18 -4.55 19.90 17.54
N ILE A 19 -3.57 20.75 17.22
CA ILE A 19 -3.49 22.15 17.67
C ILE A 19 -3.00 23.01 16.49
N LEU A 20 -3.76 24.08 16.23
CA LEU A 20 -3.44 25.20 15.34
C LEU A 20 -2.24 25.98 15.87
N ILE A 21 -1.28 26.34 15.01
CA ILE A 21 -0.48 27.54 15.23
C ILE A 21 -0.76 28.48 14.06
N ALA A 22 -1.61 29.47 14.33
CA ALA A 22 -1.75 30.65 13.51
C ALA A 22 -0.44 31.43 13.51
N SER A 23 0.08 31.75 12.33
CA SER A 23 1.20 32.65 12.15
C SER A 23 0.77 34.07 12.52
N SER A 24 1.32 34.63 13.60
CA SER A 24 1.40 36.08 13.77
C SER A 24 2.75 36.55 13.25
N GLY A 25 2.70 37.49 12.32
CA GLY A 25 3.82 37.98 11.54
C GLY A 25 4.95 38.63 12.33
N GLY A 26 6.10 38.67 11.69
CA GLY A 26 7.30 39.34 12.12
C GLY A 26 8.28 39.38 10.95
N GLU A 27 8.23 40.51 10.26
CA GLU A 27 9.06 41.06 9.20
C GLU A 27 10.43 40.40 8.95
N GLY A 28 10.70 40.09 7.68
CA GLY A 28 12.00 39.67 7.17
C GLY A 28 11.95 39.48 5.66
N GLU A 29 12.09 40.57 4.92
CA GLU A 29 12.33 40.58 3.47
C GLU A 29 13.51 39.67 3.10
N ALA A 30 13.30 38.74 2.18
CA ALA A 30 14.27 38.42 1.15
C ALA A 30 13.52 37.99 -0.11
N ALA A 31 13.81 38.72 -1.19
CA ALA A 31 13.09 38.71 -2.44
C ALA A 31 13.05 37.33 -3.15
N VAL A 32 11.92 37.11 -3.81
CA VAL A 32 11.75 36.13 -4.89
C VAL A 32 12.81 36.36 -5.96
N GLN A 33 13.60 35.31 -6.26
CA GLN A 33 14.25 35.19 -7.55
C GLN A 33 14.02 33.77 -8.08
N GLN A 34 13.05 33.67 -8.99
CA GLN A 34 12.92 32.56 -9.92
C GLN A 34 14.22 32.46 -10.72
N GLN A 35 14.90 31.32 -10.63
CA GLN A 35 15.89 30.94 -11.64
C GLN A 35 15.75 29.45 -11.91
N ALA A 36 15.06 29.15 -13.01
CA ALA A 36 15.09 27.84 -13.63
C ALA A 36 16.52 27.58 -14.13
N THR A 37 17.17 26.52 -13.63
CA THR A 37 18.28 25.86 -14.31
C THR A 37 18.34 24.42 -13.82
N LEU A 38 17.87 23.51 -14.68
CA LEU A 38 18.26 22.10 -14.68
C LEU A 38 19.79 22.02 -14.73
N ILE A 39 20.41 21.28 -13.82
CA ILE A 39 21.57 20.40 -14.04
C ILE A 39 21.68 19.51 -12.80
N ALA A 40 21.39 18.22 -12.98
CA ALA A 40 21.79 17.18 -12.06
C ALA A 40 23.32 17.09 -12.05
N THR A 41 23.93 17.26 -10.88
CA THR A 41 25.34 16.87 -10.68
C THR A 41 25.38 15.87 -9.53
N ALA A 42 25.30 14.59 -9.89
CA ALA A 42 25.63 13.50 -8.99
C ALA A 42 27.13 13.59 -8.65
N SER A 43 27.44 13.72 -7.36
CA SER A 43 28.77 13.40 -6.83
C SER A 43 28.66 12.09 -6.09
N ALA A 44 29.29 11.05 -6.64
CA ALA A 44 29.25 9.68 -6.15
C ALA A 44 30.35 9.42 -5.10
N SER A 45 29.99 8.68 -4.04
CA SER A 45 30.76 7.70 -3.26
C SER A 45 29.87 7.30 -2.09
N SER A 46 29.63 6.06 -1.68
CA SER A 46 30.15 4.69 -1.85
C SER A 46 29.08 3.84 -1.12
N THR A 47 28.48 2.77 -1.60
CA THR A 47 29.01 1.44 -1.93
C THR A 47 27.82 0.70 -2.57
N VAL A 48 28.01 0.09 -3.74
CA VAL A 48 26.92 -0.47 -4.54
C VAL A 48 26.52 -1.85 -4.01
N GLY A 49 25.44 -1.91 -3.22
CA GLY A 49 24.50 -3.02 -3.30
C GLY A 49 23.68 -2.82 -4.57
N ALA A 50 23.58 -3.83 -5.44
CA ALA A 50 22.96 -3.72 -6.76
C ALA A 50 21.54 -3.12 -6.66
N THR A 51 21.39 -1.86 -7.07
CA THR A 51 20.09 -1.24 -7.30
C THR A 51 19.48 -1.94 -8.51
N PRO A 52 18.25 -2.48 -8.43
CA PRO A 52 17.55 -2.97 -9.61
C PRO A 52 17.52 -1.85 -10.66
N ALA A 53 17.84 -2.18 -11.90
CA ALA A 53 17.95 -1.21 -12.97
C ALA A 53 16.62 -0.46 -13.16
N SER A 54 16.61 0.85 -12.91
CA SER A 54 15.53 1.74 -13.31
C SER A 54 15.61 1.96 -14.82
N SER A 55 14.70 1.34 -15.59
CA SER A 55 14.60 1.59 -17.03
C SER A 55 13.85 2.91 -17.27
N ASN A 56 14.51 3.86 -17.93
CA ASN A 56 13.91 5.12 -18.42
C ASN A 56 13.07 4.92 -19.71
N GLU A 57 12.51 3.72 -19.94
CA GLU A 57 11.46 3.55 -20.94
C GLU A 57 10.18 4.23 -20.45
N ALA A 58 9.29 4.62 -21.36
CA ALA A 58 7.97 5.14 -20.99
C ALA A 58 7.35 4.19 -19.96
N CYS A 59 7.11 4.70 -18.75
CA CYS A 59 6.80 3.86 -17.61
C CYS A 59 5.51 3.08 -17.86
N ASP A 60 5.63 1.76 -17.93
CA ASP A 60 4.48 0.87 -18.13
C ASP A 60 3.79 0.67 -16.76
N PRO A 61 2.55 1.13 -16.55
CA PRO A 61 1.83 0.92 -15.30
C PRO A 61 1.53 -0.57 -15.05
N ALA A 62 1.59 -1.41 -16.09
CA ALA A 62 1.42 -2.85 -16.03
C ALA A 62 2.61 -3.55 -16.71
N PRO A 63 3.81 -3.47 -16.12
CA PRO A 63 5.04 -3.92 -16.76
C PRO A 63 4.96 -5.40 -17.12
N ARG A 64 5.59 -5.78 -18.24
CA ARG A 64 5.73 -7.19 -18.61
C ARG A 64 6.61 -7.91 -17.58
N LEU A 65 5.99 -8.82 -16.84
CA LEU A 65 6.64 -9.55 -15.78
C LEU A 65 7.35 -10.81 -16.31
N PRO A 66 8.54 -11.16 -15.77
CA PRO A 66 9.12 -12.48 -15.96
C PRO A 66 8.13 -13.57 -15.50
N PRO A 67 8.09 -14.75 -16.16
CA PRO A 67 7.26 -15.86 -15.71
C PRO A 67 7.57 -16.26 -14.26
N GLY A 68 6.54 -16.60 -13.48
CA GLY A 68 6.71 -17.00 -12.08
C GLY A 68 6.93 -15.85 -11.09
N THR A 69 6.50 -14.63 -11.44
CA THR A 69 6.61 -13.46 -10.57
C THR A 69 5.25 -12.87 -10.26
N LYS A 70 5.14 -12.28 -9.07
CA LYS A 70 3.95 -11.60 -8.55
C LYS A 70 4.23 -10.12 -8.42
N LEU A 71 3.31 -9.28 -8.90
CA LEU A 71 3.43 -7.83 -8.87
C LEU A 71 2.66 -7.25 -7.69
N TRP A 72 3.33 -6.38 -6.96
CA TRP A 72 2.79 -5.64 -5.82
C TRP A 72 2.90 -4.16 -6.12
N ARG A 73 1.83 -3.39 -5.92
CA ARG A 73 1.84 -1.95 -6.20
C ARG A 73 1.40 -1.17 -4.96
N TRP A 74 2.10 -0.09 -4.66
CA TRP A 74 1.66 0.88 -3.67
C TRP A 74 2.11 2.27 -4.12
N GLY A 75 1.15 3.17 -4.31
CA GLY A 75 1.46 4.51 -4.84
C GLY A 75 2.05 4.44 -6.25
N ASP A 76 3.21 5.07 -6.41
CA ASP A 76 3.94 5.15 -7.68
C ASP A 76 4.93 3.99 -7.85
N VAL A 77 5.08 3.14 -6.84
CA VAL A 77 6.04 2.03 -6.87
C VAL A 77 5.32 0.72 -7.07
N ALA A 78 5.90 -0.12 -7.91
CA ALA A 78 5.56 -1.52 -8.00
C ALA A 78 6.81 -2.40 -7.90
N ILE A 79 6.70 -3.55 -7.24
CA ILE A 79 7.77 -4.54 -7.16
C ILE A 79 7.29 -5.88 -7.71
N ALA A 80 8.18 -6.57 -8.41
CA ALA A 80 7.97 -7.95 -8.79
C ALA A 80 8.75 -8.86 -7.84
N THR A 81 8.08 -9.84 -7.25
CA THR A 81 8.70 -10.86 -6.39
C THR A 81 8.61 -12.22 -7.05
N ASP A 82 9.61 -13.08 -6.86
CA ASP A 82 9.55 -14.49 -7.27
C ASP A 82 8.48 -15.24 -6.45
N GLU A 83 7.49 -15.83 -7.11
CA GLU A 83 6.40 -16.58 -6.46
C GLU A 83 6.88 -17.84 -5.73
N SER A 84 8.04 -18.38 -6.10
CA SER A 84 8.62 -19.57 -5.49
C SER A 84 9.46 -19.28 -4.25
N SER A 85 9.74 -18.00 -3.96
CA SER A 85 10.63 -17.58 -2.87
C SER A 85 10.02 -17.69 -1.46
N GLY A 86 8.71 -17.91 -1.33
CA GLY A 86 8.04 -17.87 -0.02
C GLY A 86 7.98 -16.47 0.59
N VAL A 87 8.20 -15.42 -0.21
CA VAL A 87 8.08 -14.03 0.21
C VAL A 87 6.71 -13.48 -0.15
N GLU A 88 6.14 -12.71 0.77
CA GLU A 88 4.92 -11.93 0.57
C GLU A 88 5.22 -10.44 0.79
N ALA A 89 4.30 -9.58 0.35
CA ALA A 89 4.36 -8.16 0.66
C ALA A 89 3.03 -7.67 1.23
N VAL A 90 3.11 -6.62 2.05
CA VAL A 90 1.97 -5.88 2.56
C VAL A 90 2.21 -4.39 2.37
N TYR A 91 1.11 -3.66 2.30
CA TYR A 91 1.13 -2.21 2.20
C TYR A 91 0.96 -1.59 3.57
N GLU A 92 1.82 -0.64 3.90
CA GLU A 92 1.83 -0.02 5.22
C GLU A 92 2.15 1.47 5.10
N PHE A 93 1.93 2.19 6.20
CA PHE A 93 2.49 3.52 6.41
C PHE A 93 3.53 3.39 7.52
N ASN A 94 4.74 3.89 7.29
CA ASN A 94 5.75 3.91 8.32
C ASN A 94 5.37 4.90 9.46
N GLN A 95 6.21 5.01 10.48
CA GLN A 95 5.95 5.88 11.65
C GLN A 95 5.80 7.37 11.30
N ASN A 96 6.31 7.80 10.14
CA ASN A 96 6.19 9.16 9.64
C ASN A 96 4.96 9.36 8.73
N GLY A 97 4.11 8.34 8.59
CA GLY A 97 2.97 8.36 7.67
C GLY A 97 3.35 8.26 6.19
N THR A 98 4.59 7.88 5.87
CA THR A 98 5.03 7.66 4.49
C THR A 98 4.58 6.27 4.03
N PRO A 99 3.96 6.15 2.85
CA PRO A 99 3.57 4.84 2.32
C PRO A 99 4.81 3.99 2.00
N VAL A 100 4.78 2.73 2.41
CA VAL A 100 5.86 1.76 2.17
C VAL A 100 5.29 0.41 1.74
N ILE A 101 6.05 -0.33 0.94
CA ILE A 101 5.83 -1.75 0.70
C ILE A 101 6.75 -2.51 1.66
N ARG A 102 6.16 -3.28 2.57
CA ARG A 102 6.90 -4.17 3.49
C ARG A 102 6.91 -5.57 2.91
N VAL A 103 8.10 -6.06 2.60
CA VAL A 103 8.34 -7.38 2.01
C VAL A 103 8.93 -8.30 3.07
N PHE A 104 8.39 -9.50 3.25
CA PHE A 104 8.75 -10.41 4.34
C PHE A 104 8.56 -11.88 3.96
N SER A 105 9.29 -12.78 4.62
CA SER A 105 9.13 -14.23 4.44
C SER A 105 7.89 -14.78 5.16
N ASP A 106 7.19 -15.72 4.54
CA ASP A 106 6.01 -16.41 5.10
C ASP A 106 6.34 -17.44 6.20
N THR A 107 7.63 -17.75 6.40
CA THR A 107 8.09 -18.82 7.31
C THR A 107 8.33 -18.40 8.76
N GLY A 108 8.11 -17.11 9.10
CA GLY A 108 7.80 -16.70 10.48
C GLY A 108 8.91 -16.11 11.34
N ASP A 109 10.16 -16.02 10.86
CA ASP A 109 11.24 -15.31 11.56
C ASP A 109 11.67 -14.07 10.75
N ARG A 110 11.73 -12.91 11.42
CA ARG A 110 11.62 -11.58 10.79
C ARG A 110 12.91 -11.10 10.12
N ALA A 111 12.89 -10.97 8.80
CA ALA A 111 13.50 -9.83 8.11
C ALA A 111 12.45 -9.20 7.24
N ASP A 112 12.38 -7.89 7.33
CA ASP A 112 11.49 -7.07 6.54
C ASP A 112 12.34 -6.15 5.68
N VAL A 113 12.03 -6.08 4.40
CA VAL A 113 12.56 -5.03 3.52
C VAL A 113 11.45 -4.01 3.35
N LEU A 114 11.71 -2.78 3.80
CA LEU A 114 10.81 -1.66 3.59
C LEU A 114 11.24 -0.94 2.32
N ILE A 115 10.29 -0.69 1.43
CA ILE A 115 10.52 0.04 0.17
C ILE A 115 9.64 1.26 0.19
N ASP A 116 10.25 2.43 0.06
CA ASP A 116 9.52 3.70 -0.07
C ASP A 116 8.62 3.66 -1.30
N ALA A 117 7.31 3.86 -1.12
CA ALA A 117 6.30 3.67 -2.16
C ALA A 117 6.17 4.86 -3.12
N THR A 118 7.06 5.84 -3.02
CA THR A 118 7.15 6.99 -3.93
C THR A 118 8.43 6.91 -4.77
N THR A 119 9.53 6.49 -4.17
CA THR A 119 10.86 6.52 -4.79
C THR A 119 11.38 5.14 -5.20
N GLY A 120 10.80 4.07 -4.65
CA GLY A 120 11.27 2.70 -4.85
C GLY A 120 12.58 2.39 -4.12
N ILE A 121 13.07 3.32 -3.30
CA ILE A 121 14.30 3.15 -2.53
C ILE A 121 14.02 2.18 -1.37
N VAL A 122 14.90 1.19 -1.22
CA VAL A 122 14.90 0.34 -0.03
C VAL A 122 15.32 1.18 1.17
N LEU A 123 14.42 1.31 2.13
CA LEU A 123 14.68 1.92 3.42
C LEU A 123 15.37 0.88 4.30
N GLU A 124 16.56 1.21 4.79
CA GLU A 124 17.19 0.39 5.83
C GLU A 124 16.35 0.48 7.10
N ASP A 125 15.76 -0.64 7.52
CA ASP A 125 15.20 -0.76 8.85
C ASP A 125 16.34 -1.09 9.82
N ASN A 126 16.55 -0.25 10.84
CA ASN A 126 17.55 -0.46 11.90
C ASN A 126 17.18 -1.64 12.83
N GLN A 127 16.22 -2.48 12.45
CA GLN A 127 15.93 -3.73 13.14
C GLN A 127 17.15 -4.66 13.00
N PRO A 128 17.66 -5.24 14.10
CA PRO A 128 18.74 -6.21 14.07
C PRO A 128 18.22 -7.52 13.47
N SER A 129 18.11 -7.59 12.16
CA SER A 129 17.84 -8.83 11.44
C SER A 129 19.15 -9.43 10.96
N ASP A 130 19.15 -10.76 10.82
CA ASP A 130 20.22 -11.51 10.16
C ASP A 130 20.47 -10.97 8.74
N ASP A 131 21.67 -10.44 8.47
CA ASP A 131 22.07 -9.87 7.18
C ASP A 131 21.85 -10.86 6.02
N ALA A 132 21.99 -12.17 6.28
CA ALA A 132 21.74 -13.20 5.27
C ALA A 132 20.26 -13.33 4.93
N TRP A 133 19.38 -13.16 5.91
CA TRP A 133 17.93 -13.23 5.73
C TRP A 133 17.39 -11.98 5.01
N GLN A 134 17.92 -10.79 5.33
CA GLN A 134 17.63 -9.60 4.52
C GLN A 134 18.10 -9.77 3.08
N ALA A 135 19.26 -10.39 2.85
CA ALA A 135 19.73 -10.66 1.50
C ALA A 135 18.80 -11.63 0.76
N GLU A 136 18.25 -12.65 1.42
CA GLU A 136 17.24 -13.55 0.84
C GLU A 136 15.98 -12.80 0.39
N VAL A 137 15.40 -11.98 1.26
CA VAL A 137 14.22 -11.17 0.93
C VAL A 137 14.53 -10.15 -0.17
N ARG A 138 15.71 -9.53 -0.17
CA ARG A 138 16.12 -8.62 -1.25
C ARG A 138 16.29 -9.36 -2.58
N ASN A 139 16.86 -10.56 -2.56
CA ASN A 139 17.09 -11.36 -3.76
C ASN A 139 15.80 -11.92 -4.36
N SER A 140 14.71 -12.01 -3.59
CA SER A 140 13.40 -12.39 -4.12
C SER A 140 12.71 -11.25 -4.89
N ILE A 141 13.14 -10.00 -4.68
CA ILE A 141 12.69 -8.84 -5.45
C ILE A 141 13.45 -8.82 -6.77
N VAL A 142 12.79 -9.27 -7.83
CA VAL A 142 13.41 -9.41 -9.15
C VAL A 142 13.42 -8.10 -9.93
N ALA A 143 12.51 -7.17 -9.62
CA ALA A 143 12.45 -5.86 -10.25
C ALA A 143 11.69 -4.84 -9.38
N THR A 144 12.05 -3.57 -9.54
CA THR A 144 11.35 -2.42 -8.95
C THR A 144 11.06 -1.40 -10.04
N TYR A 145 9.82 -0.96 -10.10
CA TYR A 145 9.29 0.00 -11.08
C TYR A 145 8.80 1.23 -10.34
N VAL A 146 9.17 2.41 -10.83
CA VAL A 146 8.72 3.69 -10.28
C VAL A 146 8.00 4.44 -11.38
N CYS A 147 6.68 4.29 -11.40
CA CYS A 147 5.80 4.85 -12.42
C CYS A 147 4.68 5.65 -11.75
N PRO A 148 4.41 6.89 -12.22
CA PRO A 148 3.23 7.62 -11.80
C PRO A 148 1.99 6.74 -11.89
N PHE A 149 1.16 6.80 -10.86
CA PHE A 149 -0.08 6.04 -10.83
C PHE A 149 -0.99 6.38 -12.02
N ASP A 150 -1.31 5.38 -12.84
CA ASP A 150 -2.31 5.45 -13.92
C ASP A 150 -3.40 4.40 -13.68
N SER A 151 -4.60 4.84 -13.28
CA SER A 151 -5.72 3.94 -12.99
C SER A 151 -6.20 3.14 -14.19
N ALA A 152 -6.02 3.62 -15.42
CA ALA A 152 -6.59 2.97 -16.60
C ALA A 152 -5.97 1.60 -16.88
N GLY A 153 -4.69 1.43 -16.54
CA GLY A 153 -3.91 0.20 -16.73
C GLY A 153 -3.97 -0.79 -15.57
N LEU A 154 -4.67 -0.47 -14.48
CA LEU A 154 -4.64 -1.31 -13.27
C LEU A 154 -5.75 -2.35 -13.22
N PRO A 155 -5.52 -3.47 -12.51
CA PRO A 155 -6.57 -4.46 -12.25
C PRO A 155 -7.78 -3.87 -11.52
N TRP A 156 -8.83 -4.68 -11.44
CA TRP A 156 -9.99 -4.40 -10.60
C TRP A 156 -9.55 -4.00 -9.16
N PRO A 157 -10.14 -2.95 -8.55
CA PRO A 157 -11.38 -2.27 -8.94
C PRO A 157 -11.26 -1.09 -9.92
N PHE A 158 -10.07 -0.77 -10.42
CA PHE A 158 -9.90 0.36 -11.34
C PHE A 158 -10.42 0.07 -12.75
N ASN A 159 -10.28 -1.17 -13.23
CA ASN A 159 -10.76 -1.58 -14.54
C ASN A 159 -11.24 -3.04 -14.54
N GLY A 160 -12.04 -3.41 -15.54
CA GLY A 160 -12.61 -4.75 -15.70
C GLY A 160 -13.76 -5.08 -14.75
N GLU A 161 -14.30 -6.29 -14.92
CA GLU A 161 -15.35 -6.85 -14.07
C GLU A 161 -14.78 -7.39 -12.74
N PRO A 162 -15.57 -7.39 -11.65
CA PRO A 162 -15.16 -7.97 -10.39
C PRO A 162 -14.83 -9.47 -10.53
N PRO A 163 -13.67 -9.95 -10.03
CA PRO A 163 -13.34 -11.36 -10.09
C PRO A 163 -14.28 -12.18 -9.21
N THR A 164 -14.77 -13.30 -9.75
CA THR A 164 -15.84 -14.10 -9.10
C THR A 164 -15.31 -15.14 -8.11
N ASP A 165 -14.07 -15.58 -8.25
CA ASP A 165 -13.43 -16.68 -7.49
C ASP A 165 -12.56 -16.20 -6.30
N LYS A 166 -12.41 -14.88 -6.14
CA LYS A 166 -11.51 -14.26 -5.14
C LYS A 166 -12.23 -13.69 -3.91
N ARG A 167 -13.36 -14.28 -3.54
CA ARG A 167 -14.13 -13.83 -2.37
C ARG A 167 -13.57 -14.37 -1.06
N PHE A 168 -13.52 -13.51 -0.07
CA PHE A 168 -13.19 -13.82 1.31
C PHE A 168 -14.38 -13.50 2.21
N ASP A 169 -14.79 -14.48 3.00
CA ASP A 169 -15.91 -14.35 3.92
C ASP A 169 -15.41 -14.08 5.34
N TRP A 170 -15.97 -13.05 5.99
CA TRP A 170 -15.66 -12.71 7.36
C TRP A 170 -16.91 -12.36 8.15
N GLY A 171 -17.46 -13.34 8.87
CA GLY A 171 -18.76 -13.17 9.53
C GLY A 171 -19.88 -13.00 8.50
N ASN A 172 -20.57 -11.87 8.54
CA ASN A 172 -21.71 -11.59 7.65
C ASN A 172 -21.31 -10.89 6.35
N ILE A 173 -20.05 -10.47 6.20
CA ILE A 173 -19.56 -9.82 4.98
C ILE A 173 -18.77 -10.78 4.10
N SER A 174 -18.93 -10.64 2.80
CA SER A 174 -18.11 -11.28 1.77
C SER A 174 -17.55 -10.20 0.86
N VAL A 175 -16.23 -10.11 0.81
CA VAL A 175 -15.48 -9.11 0.05
C VAL A 175 -14.60 -9.78 -1.00
N ILE A 176 -14.31 -9.07 -2.09
CA ILE A 176 -13.35 -9.55 -3.08
C ILE A 176 -11.96 -9.11 -2.64
N GLN A 177 -11.01 -10.05 -2.59
CA GLN A 177 -9.61 -9.74 -2.38
C GLN A 177 -9.06 -9.07 -3.65
N PRO A 178 -8.62 -7.80 -3.57
CA PRO A 178 -8.04 -7.14 -4.74
C PRO A 178 -6.77 -7.85 -5.21
N ASP A 179 -6.49 -7.76 -6.50
CA ASP A 179 -5.18 -8.12 -7.02
C ASP A 179 -4.14 -7.17 -6.41
N PRO A 180 -3.03 -7.66 -5.83
CA PRO A 180 -1.99 -6.79 -5.28
C PRO A 180 -1.48 -5.76 -6.29
N ALA A 181 -1.43 -6.07 -7.59
CA ALA A 181 -1.02 -5.13 -8.63
C ALA A 181 -1.98 -3.94 -8.81
N SER A 182 -3.21 -4.01 -8.28
CA SER A 182 -4.13 -2.85 -8.24
C SER A 182 -3.67 -1.76 -7.25
N GLY A 183 -2.84 -2.12 -6.27
CA GLY A 183 -2.48 -1.27 -5.16
C GLY A 183 -3.63 -0.90 -4.23
N VAL A 184 -4.67 -1.74 -4.20
CA VAL A 184 -5.73 -1.72 -3.18
C VAL A 184 -5.42 -2.78 -2.13
N GLN A 185 -5.40 -2.36 -0.86
CA GLN A 185 -5.37 -3.25 0.29
C GLN A 185 -6.74 -3.35 0.94
N ILE A 186 -7.02 -4.51 1.53
CA ILE A 186 -8.06 -4.63 2.56
C ILE A 186 -7.46 -5.14 3.86
N SER A 187 -7.90 -4.56 4.97
CA SER A 187 -7.61 -5.04 6.31
C SER A 187 -8.89 -5.19 7.12
N PHE A 188 -8.89 -6.14 8.05
CA PHE A 188 -10.06 -6.46 8.88
C PHE A 188 -9.80 -5.97 10.31
N GLY A 189 -10.63 -5.06 10.79
CA GLY A 189 -10.52 -4.46 12.12
C GLY A 189 -11.68 -4.86 13.02
N GLY A 190 -11.38 -5.14 14.28
CA GLY A 190 -12.36 -5.20 15.37
C GLY A 190 -12.01 -4.15 16.42
N GLY A 191 -12.88 -3.15 16.64
CA GLY A 191 -12.63 -2.08 17.60
C GLY A 191 -13.84 -1.17 17.83
N SER A 192 -13.70 -0.23 18.78
CA SER A 192 -14.72 0.78 19.11
C SER A 192 -14.88 1.76 17.94
N CYS A 193 -16.05 1.74 17.32
CA CYS A 193 -16.44 2.72 16.33
C CYS A 193 -16.51 4.12 16.95
N PHE A 194 -16.61 5.14 16.09
CA PHE A 194 -16.87 6.54 16.48
C PHE A 194 -18.16 6.72 17.32
N ASP A 195 -18.94 5.66 17.51
CA ASP A 195 -20.04 5.53 18.46
C ASP A 195 -19.79 4.35 19.41
N ALA A 196 -19.82 4.61 20.72
CA ALA A 196 -19.46 3.67 21.77
C ALA A 196 -20.48 2.51 21.96
N ALA A 197 -21.61 2.55 21.23
CA ALA A 197 -22.72 1.62 21.41
C ALA A 197 -22.61 0.31 20.60
N GLN A 198 -21.68 0.18 19.65
CA GLN A 198 -21.57 -1.03 18.82
C GLN A 198 -20.12 -1.49 18.60
N SER A 199 -19.89 -2.79 18.77
CA SER A 199 -18.68 -3.46 18.29
C SER A 199 -18.77 -3.62 16.77
N CYS A 200 -18.49 -2.57 16.01
CA CYS A 200 -18.50 -2.71 14.56
C CYS A 200 -17.19 -3.36 14.09
N LYS A 201 -17.34 -4.60 13.65
CA LYS A 201 -16.42 -5.23 12.71
C LYS A 201 -16.36 -4.35 11.47
N SER A 202 -15.16 -4.00 11.01
CA SER A 202 -14.98 -3.15 9.84
C SER A 202 -13.99 -3.75 8.85
N VAL A 203 -14.22 -3.47 7.58
CA VAL A 203 -13.26 -3.69 6.50
C VAL A 203 -12.71 -2.34 6.11
N LEU A 204 -11.41 -2.16 6.26
CA LEU A 204 -10.71 -0.94 5.83
C LEU A 204 -10.11 -1.20 4.45
N VAL A 205 -10.56 -0.42 3.46
CA VAL A 205 -10.08 -0.44 2.08
C VAL A 205 -9.14 0.73 1.88
N GLN A 206 -7.92 0.49 1.39
CA GLN A 206 -6.88 1.51 1.30
C GLN A 206 -6.12 1.46 -0.03
N THR A 207 -5.68 2.63 -0.46
CA THR A 207 -4.55 2.82 -1.39
C THR A 207 -3.50 3.66 -0.65
N ALA A 208 -2.35 3.92 -1.30
CA ALA A 208 -1.32 4.80 -0.72
C ALA A 208 -1.80 6.24 -0.41
N ARG A 209 -2.97 6.64 -0.92
CA ARG A 209 -3.52 8.00 -0.81
C ARG A 209 -4.98 8.07 -0.37
N SER A 210 -5.68 6.93 -0.35
CA SER A 210 -7.11 6.86 -0.04
C SER A 210 -7.39 5.81 1.04
N SER A 211 -8.44 6.03 1.83
CA SER A 211 -8.91 5.12 2.85
C SER A 211 -10.41 5.22 3.03
N MET A 212 -11.09 4.08 3.17
CA MET A 212 -12.51 3.99 3.48
C MET A 212 -12.76 2.81 4.41
N ALA A 213 -13.39 3.05 5.56
CA ALA A 213 -13.86 1.98 6.42
C ALA A 213 -15.30 1.61 6.03
N ILE A 214 -15.59 0.31 6.05
CA ILE A 214 -16.87 -0.28 5.69
C ILE A 214 -17.37 -1.10 6.87
N ASP A 215 -18.62 -0.89 7.27
CA ASP A 215 -19.28 -1.68 8.30
C ASP A 215 -19.51 -3.11 7.79
N ALA A 216 -18.91 -4.11 8.45
CA ALA A 216 -19.04 -5.50 8.06
C ALA A 216 -20.45 -6.08 8.33
N ASN A 217 -21.30 -5.39 9.09
CA ASN A 217 -22.67 -5.83 9.32
C ASN A 217 -23.65 -5.31 8.27
N THR A 218 -23.40 -4.13 7.71
CA THR A 218 -24.32 -3.47 6.77
C THR A 218 -23.77 -3.34 5.36
N GLY A 219 -22.46 -3.53 5.17
CA GLY A 219 -21.76 -3.32 3.90
C GLY A 219 -21.66 -1.86 3.49
N LYS A 220 -22.00 -0.92 4.38
CA LYS A 220 -22.00 0.52 4.10
C LYS A 220 -20.70 1.17 4.55
N ALA A 221 -20.24 2.16 3.79
CA ALA A 221 -19.10 2.97 4.19
C ALA A 221 -19.43 3.85 5.42
N PHE A 222 -18.46 4.03 6.31
CA PHE A 222 -18.51 5.02 7.37
C PHE A 222 -18.14 6.38 6.79
N ASN A 223 -19.12 7.23 6.50
CA ASN A 223 -18.94 8.52 5.83
C ASN A 223 -17.88 9.42 6.49
N ASP A 224 -17.82 9.43 7.82
CA ASP A 224 -16.91 10.31 8.59
C ASP A 224 -15.43 9.86 8.52
N SER A 225 -15.16 8.66 8.00
CA SER A 225 -13.82 8.07 7.90
C SER A 225 -13.22 8.12 6.50
N ALA A 226 -14.02 8.45 5.49
CA ALA A 226 -13.61 8.35 4.09
C ALA A 226 -12.70 9.52 3.69
N LYS A 227 -11.48 9.20 3.29
CA LYS A 227 -10.55 10.12 2.61
C LYS A 227 -10.23 9.51 1.26
N ILE A 228 -10.88 9.97 0.20
CA ILE A 228 -10.77 9.34 -1.12
C ILE A 228 -10.27 10.39 -2.11
N ALA A 229 -9.10 10.15 -2.69
CA ALA A 229 -8.59 10.97 -3.79
C ALA A 229 -9.50 10.85 -5.01
N SER A 230 -9.64 11.91 -5.81
CA SER A 230 -10.55 11.92 -6.97
C SER A 230 -10.28 10.79 -7.96
N VAL A 231 -9.01 10.41 -8.14
CA VAL A 231 -8.59 9.31 -9.03
C VAL A 231 -9.02 7.92 -8.54
N ASP A 232 -9.36 7.78 -7.26
CA ASP A 232 -9.78 6.51 -6.64
C ASP A 232 -11.29 6.40 -6.47
N SER A 233 -12.04 7.48 -6.70
CA SER A 233 -13.48 7.57 -6.40
C SER A 233 -14.28 6.43 -7.05
N ASP A 234 -14.12 6.23 -8.36
CA ASP A 234 -14.86 5.21 -9.10
C ASP A 234 -14.45 3.80 -8.68
N ALA A 235 -13.17 3.59 -8.40
CA ALA A 235 -12.66 2.30 -7.93
C ALA A 235 -13.21 1.95 -6.54
N PHE A 236 -13.28 2.92 -5.63
CA PHE A 236 -13.85 2.71 -4.29
C PHE A 236 -15.36 2.48 -4.36
N ALA A 237 -16.08 3.20 -5.23
CA ALA A 237 -17.50 2.97 -5.47
C ALA A 237 -17.76 1.56 -6.01
N ARG A 238 -17.02 1.14 -7.04
CA ARG A 238 -17.09 -0.23 -7.59
C ARG A 238 -16.76 -1.29 -6.56
N TYR A 239 -15.75 -1.05 -5.72
CA TYR A 239 -15.40 -1.97 -4.64
C TYR A 239 -16.56 -2.12 -3.66
N LEU A 240 -17.14 -1.00 -3.21
CA LEU A 240 -18.26 -0.97 -2.28
C LEU A 240 -19.50 -1.70 -2.86
N GLU A 241 -19.82 -1.48 -4.14
CA GLU A 241 -20.92 -2.15 -4.83
C GLU A 241 -20.73 -3.68 -4.95
N SER A 242 -19.48 -4.14 -4.94
CA SER A 242 -19.17 -5.57 -4.99
C SER A 242 -19.38 -6.29 -3.65
N ILE A 243 -19.54 -5.57 -2.55
CA ILE A 243 -19.64 -6.17 -1.23
C ILE A 243 -20.98 -6.89 -1.07
N GLN A 244 -20.90 -8.12 -0.55
CA GLN A 244 -22.09 -8.90 -0.24
C GLN A 244 -22.23 -9.01 1.27
N VAL A 245 -23.46 -8.78 1.75
CA VAL A 245 -23.80 -8.91 3.17
C VAL A 245 -24.87 -9.97 3.30
N ARG A 246 -24.62 -10.96 4.15
CA ARG A 246 -25.60 -11.99 4.50
C ARG A 246 -26.50 -11.44 5.60
N THR A 247 -27.76 -11.21 5.27
CA THR A 247 -28.81 -11.03 6.29
C THR A 247 -28.97 -12.33 7.08
N GLN A 248 -28.89 -12.22 8.41
CA GLN A 248 -29.22 -13.32 9.32
C GLN A 248 -30.72 -13.54 9.40
#